data_AF-A0A1Y4BV12-F1
#
_entry.id   AF-A0A1Y4BV12-F1
#
_cell.length_a   1.000
_cell.length_b   1.000
_cell.length_c   1.000
_cell.angle_alpha   90.00
_cell.angle_beta   90.00
_cell.angle_gamma   90.00
#
_symmetry.space_group_name_H-M   'P 1'
#
loop_
_entity.id
_entity.type
_entity.pdbx_description
1 polymer ?
#
loop_
_entity_poly.entity_id
_entity_poly.type
_entity_poly.pdbx_seq_one_letter_code
_entity_poly.pdbx_strand_id
1 'polypeptide(L)' 'MNDIDRDIGLVLLKRLRQRGFISEDIYHAARQSKVFDRKRFAGCGDSAAGTTDGDGEEI' A
#
# COMPACT_ATOMS: atom_id res chain seq x y z
N MET A 1 9.60 -5.50 4.18
CA MET A 1 8.83 -4.82 5.23
C MET A 1 7.68 -5.72 5.62
N ASN A 2 7.83 -6.47 6.71
CA ASN A 2 6.73 -7.25 7.27
C ASN A 2 5.73 -6.31 7.99
N ASP A 3 4.67 -6.87 8.57
CA ASP A 3 3.65 -6.04 9.24
C ASP A 3 4.18 -5.40 10.54
N ILE A 4 5.09 -6.06 11.25
CA ILE A 4 5.74 -5.53 12.47
C ILE A 4 6.64 -4.34 12.12
N ASP A 5 7.49 -4.48 11.09
CA ASP A 5 8.37 -3.40 10.62
C ASP A 5 7.55 -2.16 10.23
N ARG A 6 6.38 -2.38 9.62
CA ARG A 6 5.46 -1.31 9.23
C ARG A 6 4.90 -0.58 10.44
N ASP A 7 4.41 -1.31 11.44
CA ASP A 7 3.88 -0.71 12.66
C ASP A 7 4.96 0.09 13.40
N ILE A 8 6.17 -0.45 13.50
CA ILE A 8 7.34 0.26 14.05
C ILE A 8 7.59 1.54 13.25
N GLY A 9 7.62 1.46 11.92
CA GLY A 9 7.86 2.62 11.07
C GLY A 9 6.76 3.69 11.18
N LEU A 10 5.48 3.31 11.33
CA LEU A 10 4.38 4.25 11.58
C LEU A 10 4.52 4.97 12.93
N VAL A 11 4.92 4.25 13.97
CA VAL A 11 5.20 4.83 15.29
C VAL A 11 6.36 5.83 15.20
N LEU A 12 7.44 5.49 14.48
CA LEU A 12 8.57 6.40 14.27
C LEU A 12 8.16 7.64 13.48
N LEU A 13 7.40 7.47 12.40
CA LEU A 13 6.91 8.57 11.56
C LEU A 13 6.05 9.56 12.38
N LYS A 14 5.17 9.04 13.25
CA LYS A 14 4.38 9.87 14.17
C LYS A 14 5.26 10.63 15.17
N ARG A 15 6.31 10.00 15.69
CA ARG A 15 7.27 10.64 16.61
C ARG A 15 8.08 11.75 15.93
N LEU A 16 8.51 11.53 14.68
CA LEU A 16 9.22 12.54 13.89
C LEU A 16 8.37 13.79 13.68
N ARG A 17 7.08 13.60 13.34
CA ARG A 17 6.10 14.68 13.22
C ARG A 17 5.91 15.43 14.55
N GLN A 18 5.69 14.71 15.65
CA GLN A 18 5.51 15.32 16.98
C GLN A 18 6.70 16.15 17.46
N ARG A 19 7.92 15.77 17.03
CA ARG A 19 9.14 16.50 17.36
C ARG A 19 9.47 17.62 16.36
N GLY A 20 8.63 17.83 15.35
CA GLY A 20 8.81 18.89 14.35
C GLY A 20 9.90 18.61 13.31
N PHE A 21 10.38 17.37 13.19
CA PHE A 21 11.38 17.00 12.18
C PHE A 21 10.80 16.91 10.76
N ILE A 22 9.49 16.67 10.65
CA ILE A 22 8.76 16.63 9.38
C ILE A 22 7.45 17.40 9.52
N SER A 23 6.98 17.99 8.42
CA SER A 23 5.69 18.66 8.36
C SER A 23 4.52 17.67 8.33
N GLU A 24 3.30 18.17 8.56
CA GLU A 24 2.08 17.37 8.39
C GLU A 24 1.97 16.76 7.00
N ASP A 25 2.30 17.52 5.97
CA ASP A 25 2.15 17.08 4.58
C ASP A 25 3.05 15.87 4.30
N ILE A 26 4.30 15.92 4.79
CA ILE A 26 5.25 14.81 4.66
C ILE A 26 4.76 13.61 5.47
N TYR A 27 4.25 13.82 6.69
CA TYR A 27 3.68 12.77 7.51
C TYR A 27 2.50 12.08 6.81
N HIS A 28 1.57 12.85 6.25
CA HIS A 28 0.42 12.33 5.52
C HIS A 28 0.81 11.58 4.24
N ALA A 29 1.71 12.14 3.44
CA ALA A 29 2.20 11.50 2.22
C ALA A 29 2.94 10.18 2.53
N ALA A 30 3.82 10.18 3.52
CA ALA A 30 4.55 8.97 3.93
C ALA A 30 3.60 7.90 4.47
N ARG A 31 2.64 8.27 5.34
CA ARG A 31 1.66 7.33 5.90
C ARG A 31 0.80 6.66 4.82
N GLN A 32 0.48 7.37 3.74
CA GLN A 32 -0.34 6.87 2.61
C GLN A 32 0.48 6.20 1.50
N SER A 33 1.81 6.08 1.66
CA SER A 33 2.68 5.45 0.67
C SER A 33 2.48 3.94 0.61
N LYS A 34 2.87 3.32 -0.50
CA LYS A 34 2.79 1.87 -0.72
C LYS A 34 3.51 1.03 0.35
N VAL A 35 4.50 1.62 1.03
CA VAL A 35 5.27 0.97 2.10
C VAL A 35 4.45 0.86 3.38
N PHE A 36 3.69 1.92 3.71
CA PHE A 36 2.97 2.06 4.97
C PHE A 36 1.46 1.79 4.88
N ASP A 37 0.87 1.90 3.70
CA ASP A 37 -0.55 1.63 3.47
C ASP A 37 -0.73 0.49 2.48
N ARG A 38 -0.47 -0.74 2.93
CA ARG A 38 -0.62 -1.92 2.09
C ARG A 38 -2.08 -2.17 1.69
N LYS A 39 -3.06 -1.71 2.47
CA LYS A 39 -4.49 -1.92 2.20
C LYS A 39 -4.97 -1.09 1.01
N ARG A 40 -4.52 0.17 0.91
CA ARG A 40 -4.84 1.04 -0.22
C ARG A 40 -4.26 0.54 -1.54
N PHE A 41 -3.16 -0.21 -1.50
CA PHE A 41 -2.53 -0.81 -2.70
C PHE A 41 -2.81 -2.31 -2.88
N ALA A 42 -3.42 -2.98 -1.90
CA ALA A 42 -3.81 -4.39 -2.00
C ALA A 42 -4.86 -4.61 -3.10
N GLY A 43 -5.68 -3.61 -3.40
CA GLY A 43 -6.65 -3.66 -4.50
C GLY A 43 -6.07 -3.38 -5.90
N CYS A 44 -4.79 -3.07 -6.03
CA CYS A 44 -4.15 -2.81 -7.34
C CYS A 44 -3.36 -4.02 -7.87
N GLY A 45 -3.39 -5.15 -7.16
CA GLY A 45 -2.60 -6.35 -7.47
C GLY A 45 -3.37 -7.54 -8.05
N ASP A 46 -4.69 -7.61 -7.86
CA ASP A 46 -5.49 -8.78 -8.29
C ASP A 46 -6.64 -8.36 -9.23
N SER A 47 -6.29 -7.77 -10.37
CA SER A 47 -7.20 -7.69 -11.53
C SER A 47 -6.50 -8.22 -12.77
N ALA A 48 -5.93 -9.42 -12.63
CA ALA A 48 -5.56 -10.28 -13.74
C ALA A 48 -6.27 -11.63 -13.54
N ALA A 49 -7.59 -11.65 -13.72
CA ALA A 49 -8.37 -12.88 -13.82
C ALA A 49 -9.54 -12.64 -14.78
N GLY A 50 -9.44 -13.23 -15.96
CA GLY A 50 -10.44 -13.16 -17.01
C GLY A 50 -9.90 -13.56 -18.39
N THR A 51 -9.08 -14.61 -18.48
CA THR A 51 -8.94 -15.37 -19.72
C THR A 51 -10.25 -16.13 -19.94
N THR A 52 -11.11 -15.63 -20.82
CA THR A 52 -12.14 -16.48 -21.43
C THR A 52 -11.52 -17.07 -22.68
N ASP A 53 -10.85 -18.20 -22.52
CA ASP A 53 -10.59 -19.11 -23.63
C ASP A 53 -11.95 -19.68 -24.03
N GLY A 54 -12.56 -19.05 -25.04
CA GLY A 54 -13.77 -19.53 -25.66
C GLY A 54 -13.40 -20.51 -26.76
N ASP A 55 -13.46 -21.79 -26.43
CA ASP A 55 -13.48 -22.89 -27.39
C ASP A 55 -14.66 -22.67 -28.36
N GLY A 56 -14.35 -22.27 -29.59
CA GLY A 56 -15.29 -22.21 -30.69
C GLY A 56 -15.40 -23.57 -31.35
N GLU A 57 -16.54 -24.24 -31.12
CA GLU A 57 -16.99 -25.49 -31.74
C GLU A 57 -16.73 -25.57 -33.25
N GLU A 58 -16.26 -26.74 -33.69
CA GLU A 58 -16.50 -27.29 -35.02
C GLU A 58 -18.01 -27.51 -35.23
N ILE A 59 -18.56 -26.95 -36.31
CA ILE A 59 -19.53 -27.60 -37.22
C ILE A 59 -19.46 -26.96 -38.61
#